data_AF-A0A5A8UAH3-F1
#
_entry.id   AF-A0A5A8UAH3-F1
#
_cell.length_a   1.000
_cell.length_b   1.000
_cell.length_c   1.000
_cell.angle_alpha   90.00
_cell.angle_beta   90.00
_cell.angle_gamma   90.00
#
_symmetry.space_group_name_H-M   'P 1'
#
loop_
_entity.id
_entity.type
_entity.pdbx_description
1 polymer ?
#
loop_
_entity_poly.entity_id
_entity_poly.type
_entity_poly.pdbx_seq_one_letter_code
_entity_poly.pdbx_strand_id
1 'polypeptide(L)' 'GVDKNNINIEATKDNLSIKGWETKNAGNSHSSASFSFTTSIPVDADSNNISADFNEDILKISIPKLKSSKSKTQKIIIK' A
#
# COMPACT_ATOMS: atom_id res chain seq x y z
N GLY A 1 5.33 18.21 -3.27
CA GLY A 1 4.63 16.95 -2.98
C GLY A 1 4.07 16.96 -1.59
N VAL A 2 3.78 15.77 -1.07
CA VAL A 2 3.35 15.47 0.31
C VAL A 2 4.57 15.05 1.11
N ASP A 3 4.77 15.61 2.30
CA ASP A 3 5.88 15.20 3.18
C ASP A 3 5.68 13.78 3.71
N LYS A 4 6.77 13.02 3.89
CA LYS A 4 6.72 11.64 4.39
C LYS A 4 5.98 11.50 5.72
N ASN A 5 6.05 12.52 6.58
CA ASN A 5 5.41 12.51 7.90
C ASN A 5 3.90 12.73 7.80
N ASN A 6 3.41 13.21 6.65
CA ASN A 6 2.00 13.38 6.36
C ASN A 6 1.45 12.25 5.47
N ILE A 7 2.14 11.10 5.41
CA ILE A 7 1.67 9.88 4.75
C ILE A 7 1.39 8.83 5.82
N ASN A 8 0.19 8.26 5.77
CA ASN A 8 -0.20 7.10 6.57
C ASN A 8 -0.38 5.87 5.66
N ILE A 9 0.21 4.75 6.07
CA ILE A 9 0.14 3.47 5.37
C ILE A 9 -0.39 2.43 6.35
N GLU A 10 -1.52 1.84 6.03
CA GLU A 10 -2.17 0.81 6.83
C GLU A 10 -2.37 -0.44 5.99
N ALA A 11 -1.94 -1.59 6.52
CA ALA A 11 -2.20 -2.88 5.91
C ALA A 11 -3.13 -3.70 6.81
N THR A 12 -4.20 -4.20 6.22
CA THR A 12 -5.06 -5.23 6.79
C THR A 12 -4.76 -6.57 6.11
N LYS A 13 -5.43 -7.65 6.51
CA LYS A 13 -5.28 -8.96 5.87
C LYS A 13 -5.50 -8.91 4.36
N ASP A 14 -6.49 -8.13 3.92
CA ASP A 14 -6.99 -8.17 2.55
C ASP A 14 -6.73 -6.89 1.76
N ASN A 15 -6.40 -5.77 2.43
CA ASN A 15 -6.25 -4.47 1.79
C ASN A 15 -5.08 -3.66 2.34
N LEU A 16 -4.41 -2.94 1.45
CA LEU A 16 -3.45 -1.89 1.72
C LEU A 16 -4.11 -0.53 1.48
N SER A 17 -4.07 0.36 2.46
CA SER A 17 -4.54 1.74 2.35
C SER A 17 -3.39 2.72 2.54
N ILE A 18 -3.32 3.71 1.66
CA ILE A 18 -2.32 4.78 1.65
C ILE A 18 -3.09 6.09 1.63
N LYS A 19 -2.85 6.94 2.63
CA LYS A 19 -3.46 8.27 2.72
C LYS A 19 -2.35 9.29 2.88
N GLY A 20 -2.51 10.44 2.25
CA GLY A 20 -1.61 11.56 2.47
C GLY A 20 -2.33 12.89 2.39
N TRP A 21 -1.81 13.87 3.12
CA TRP A 21 -2.35 15.23 3.16
C TRP A 21 -1.20 16.23 3.25
N GLU A 22 -1.38 17.42 2.71
CA GLU A 22 -0.39 18.48 2.82
C GLU A 22 -1.13 19.81 2.80
N THR A 23 -0.76 20.70 3.72
CA THR A 23 -1.29 22.06 3.77
C THR A 23 -0.13 23.03 3.85
N LYS A 24 -0.07 23.99 2.93
CA LYS A 24 0.97 25.02 2.89
C LYS A 24 0.33 26.39 3.00
N ASN A 25 0.85 27.18 3.93
CA ASN A 25 0.48 28.57 4.17
C ASN A 25 1.66 29.45 3.79
N ALA A 26 1.48 30.37 2.84
CA ALA A 26 2.50 31.33 2.44
C ALA A 26 1.87 32.72 2.27
N GLY A 27 2.02 33.57 3.30
CA GLY A 27 1.38 34.90 3.33
C GLY A 27 -0.14 34.79 3.22
N ASN A 28 -0.73 35.43 2.20
CA ASN A 28 -2.16 35.35 1.90
C ASN A 28 -2.53 34.15 1.01
N SER A 29 -1.58 33.27 0.67
CA SER A 29 -1.82 32.08 -0.13
C SER A 29 -1.98 30.84 0.76
N HIS A 30 -3.03 30.07 0.48
CA HIS A 30 -3.32 28.80 1.12
C HIS A 30 -3.45 27.73 0.04
N SER A 31 -2.68 26.64 0.15
CA SER A 31 -2.83 25.48 -0.73
C SER A 31 -2.93 24.21 0.09
N SER A 32 -3.88 23.36 -0.24
CA SER A 32 -4.04 22.03 0.35
C SER A 32 -4.08 20.96 -0.74
N ALA A 33 -3.52 19.80 -0.43
CA ALA A 33 -3.56 18.62 -1.28
C ALA A 33 -3.79 17.39 -0.41
N SER A 34 -4.56 16.43 -0.91
CA SER A 34 -4.77 15.16 -0.24
C SER A 34 -5.00 14.05 -1.24
N PHE A 35 -4.58 12.84 -0.89
CA PHE A 35 -4.86 11.64 -1.67
C PHE A 35 -5.21 10.46 -0.78
N SER A 36 -5.96 9.52 -1.35
CA SER A 36 -6.29 8.25 -0.73
C SER A 36 -6.27 7.17 -1.81
N PHE A 37 -5.49 6.12 -1.57
CA PHE A 37 -5.38 4.97 -2.44
C PHE A 37 -5.57 3.70 -1.62
N THR A 38 -6.44 2.81 -2.09
CA THR A 38 -6.66 1.51 -1.46
C THR A 38 -6.60 0.43 -2.52
N THR A 39 -5.89 -0.65 -2.22
CA THR A 39 -5.75 -1.79 -3.13
C THR A 39 -5.80 -3.09 -2.34
N SER A 40 -6.29 -4.16 -2.98
CA SER A 40 -6.38 -5.47 -2.34
C SER A 40 -5.01 -6.16 -2.34
N ILE A 41 -4.71 -6.84 -1.24
CA ILE A 41 -3.50 -7.63 -1.08
C ILE A 41 -3.80 -9.04 -1.60
N PRO A 42 -2.98 -9.58 -2.52
CA PRO A 42 -3.14 -10.95 -3.03
C PRO A 42 -3.09 -11.99 -1.90
N VAL A 43 -3.84 -13.09 -2.05
CA VAL A 43 -3.87 -14.18 -1.06
C VAL A 43 -2.51 -14.86 -0.85
N ASP A 44 -1.64 -14.82 -1.86
CA ASP A 44 -0.29 -15.37 -1.82
C ASP A 44 0.75 -14.38 -1.31
N ALA A 45 0.33 -13.21 -0.82
CA ALA A 45 1.21 -12.19 -0.26
C ALA A 45 1.51 -12.44 1.23
N ASP A 46 2.73 -12.14 1.64
CA ASP A 46 3.18 -12.23 3.02
C ASP A 46 2.99 -10.88 3.73
N SER A 47 1.76 -10.64 4.20
CA SER A 47 1.37 -9.38 4.84
C SER A 47 2.13 -9.06 6.14
N ASN A 48 2.88 -10.02 6.70
CA ASN A 48 3.71 -9.80 7.90
C ASN A 48 5.07 -9.17 7.57
N ASN A 49 5.50 -9.22 6.31
CA ASN A 49 6.82 -8.77 5.86
C ASN A 49 6.71 -7.62 4.85
N ILE A 50 5.73 -6.72 5.03
CA ILE A 50 5.57 -5.51 4.22
C ILE A 50 6.67 -4.51 4.58
N SER A 51 7.29 -3.92 3.56
CA SER A 51 8.27 -2.84 3.71
C SER A 51 7.87 -1.62 2.90
N ALA A 52 8.11 -0.43 3.44
CA ALA A 52 7.91 0.84 2.75
C ALA A 52 9.22 1.64 2.75
N ASP A 53 9.52 2.26 1.62
CA ASP A 53 10.66 3.17 1.44
C ASP A 53 10.17 4.45 0.77
N PHE A 54 10.69 5.59 1.21
CA PHE A 54 10.36 6.90 0.64
C PHE A 54 11.65 7.62 0.27
N ASN A 55 11.96 7.63 -1.02
CA ASN A 55 13.17 8.22 -1.54
C ASN A 55 12.87 9.04 -2.80
N GLU A 56 13.53 10.19 -2.95
CA GLU A 56 13.37 11.09 -4.10
C GLU A 56 11.90 11.40 -4.45
N ASP A 57 11.08 11.68 -3.43
CA ASP A 57 9.63 11.93 -3.55
C ASP A 57 8.79 10.75 -4.07
N ILE A 58 9.36 9.53 -4.11
CA ILE A 58 8.70 8.30 -4.52
C ILE A 58 8.48 7.40 -3.31
N LEU A 59 7.21 7.06 -3.05
CA LEU A 59 6.82 6.03 -2.09
C LEU A 59 6.82 4.66 -2.78
N LYS A 60 7.71 3.76 -2.34
CA LYS A 60 7.77 2.36 -2.78
C LYS A 60 7.31 1.44 -1.67
N ILE A 61 6.25 0.66 -1.93
CA ILE A 61 5.76 -0.37 -1.01
C ILE A 61 6.03 -1.73 -1.64
N SER A 62 6.69 -2.62 -0.89
CA SER A 62 7.00 -3.98 -1.32
C SER A 62 6.31 -4.97 -0.41
N ILE A 63 5.54 -5.89 -1.00
CA ILE A 63 4.89 -6.99 -0.32
C ILE A 63 5.44 -8.29 -0.91
N PRO A 64 6.25 -9.06 -0.16
CA PRO A 64 6.82 -10.30 -0.66
C PRO A 64 5.73 -11.37 -0.82
N LYS A 65 5.99 -12.37 -1.66
CA LYS A 65 5.11 -13.54 -1.79
C LYS A 65 5.41 -14.56 -0.69
N LEU A 66 4.38 -15.26 -0.22
CA LEU A 66 4.50 -16.41 0.65
C LEU A 66 5.33 -17.49 -0.04
N LYS A 67 6.34 -18.02 0.65
CA LYS A 67 7.22 -19.10 0.16
C LYS A 67 6.48 -20.39 -0.23
N SER A 68 5.23 -20.53 0.19
CA SER A 68 4.40 -21.74 0.06
C SER A 68 3.13 -21.52 -0.77
N SER A 69 3.19 -20.75 -1.86
CA SER A 69 2.08 -20.74 -2.84
C SER A 69 2.33 -21.78 -3.94
N LYS A 70 2.41 -23.06 -3.57
CA LYS A 70 2.22 -24.14 -4.56
C LYS A 70 0.72 -24.36 -4.66
N SER A 71 0.09 -23.76 -5.67
CA SER A 71 -1.29 -24.05 -6.04
C SER A 71 -1.44 -25.57 -6.18
N LYS A 72 -2.14 -26.21 -5.24
CA LYS A 72 -2.48 -27.63 -5.32
C LYS A 72 -3.68 -27.74 -6.25
N THR A 73 -3.42 -27.83 -7.55
CA THR A 73 -4.50 -28.08 -8.52
C THR A 73 -5.07 -29.47 -8.27
N GLN A 74 -6.33 -29.55 -7.87
CA GLN A 74 -7.03 -30.82 -7.68
C GLN A 74 -7.88 -31.11 -8.92
N LYS A 75 -7.67 -32.26 -9.55
CA LYS A 75 -8.49 -32.70 -10.68
C LYS A 75 -9.87 -33.11 -10.16
N ILE A 76 -10.92 -32.43 -10.61
CA ILE A 76 -12.31 -32.81 -10.31
C ILE A 76 -12.75 -33.87 -11.32
N ILE A 77 -13.32 -34.97 -10.83
CA ILE A 77 -13.94 -36.02 -11.65
C ILE A 77 -15.46 -35.81 -11.61
N ILE A 78 -16.07 -35.60 -12.78
CA ILE A 78 -17.53 -35.51 -12.93
C ILE A 78 -18.10 -36.94 -12.91
N LYS A 79 -19.17 -37.16 -12.13
CA LYS A 79 -19.92 -38.42 -12.07
C LYS A 79 -21.21 -38.31 -12.87
#